data_AF-A0A841DRL6-F1
#
_entry.id   AF-A0A841DRL6-F1
#
_cell.length_a   1.000
_cell.length_b   1.000
_cell.length_c   1.000
_cell.angle_alpha   90.00
_cell.angle_beta   90.00
_cell.angle_gamma   90.00
#
_symmetry.space_group_name_H-M   'P 1'
#
loop_
_entity.id
_entity.type
_entity.pdbx_description
1 polymer ?
#
loop_
_entity_poly.entity_id
_entity_poly.type
_entity_poly.pdbx_seq_one_letter_code
_entity_poly.pdbx_strand_id
1 'polypeptide(L)'
;MQDPAQAWNALTVGAYTELDTMVEAPSGFAGWAPVAARGELSPFSRTSVPFSRMWPVKPDVVLEGGNLARSPDGTDFDTPPNLQLLTTSAPLRRNRLLTVTAATSAATAQGAALAAGVQSDYPSLWPEAVRALVVHSAEWTPAMLSRFHDESRKRGRAALLQRYGMGVPSLARAARSAGDALTLITHDVIHPFTSGKMREIHFHNLPWPCDILADLGSTQVRLRVTLSYFIEPNPGRRGWQRRYSYASHGLRFDVRRAAESNADFEKRINQKAVAEEERRPASIGESGKWLFGSDQQRAPESLHTDIWTGNAADLAQRGALAVFPVTGWWKENPTRDRSDNGARYALVVSIQTPREDVDIWSPVAQQIGVPTEITI
;
A
#
# COMPACT_ATOMS: atom_id res chain seq x y z
N MET A 1 -16.34 2.67 8.20
CA MET A 1 -16.29 2.01 6.87
C MET A 1 -17.52 1.11 6.73
N GLN A 2 -17.90 0.67 5.53
CA GLN A 2 -19.11 -0.16 5.28
C GLN A 2 -18.79 -1.37 4.40
N ASP A 3 -19.58 -2.43 4.54
CA ASP A 3 -19.54 -3.61 3.67
C ASP A 3 -19.70 -3.20 2.19
N PRO A 4 -18.87 -3.72 1.25
CA PRO A 4 -17.80 -4.72 1.42
C PRO A 4 -16.38 -4.14 1.56
N ALA A 5 -16.22 -2.84 1.87
CA ALA A 5 -14.93 -2.12 1.81
C ALA A 5 -13.86 -2.62 2.81
N GLN A 6 -14.24 -3.40 3.81
CA GLN A 6 -13.33 -4.05 4.77
C GLN A 6 -12.78 -5.39 4.28
N ALA A 7 -13.15 -5.85 3.07
CA ALA A 7 -12.65 -7.11 2.53
C ALA A 7 -11.13 -7.09 2.33
N TRP A 8 -10.47 -8.19 2.64
CA TRP A 8 -9.01 -8.33 2.48
C TRP A 8 -8.53 -8.12 1.06
N ASN A 9 -9.23 -8.68 0.08
CA ASN A 9 -8.77 -8.70 -1.31
C ASN A 9 -9.12 -7.42 -2.07
N ALA A 10 -10.10 -6.64 -1.59
CA ALA A 10 -10.51 -5.40 -2.25
C ALA A 10 -9.44 -4.32 -2.12
N LEU A 11 -9.27 -3.52 -3.17
CA LEU A 11 -8.62 -2.21 -3.09
C LEU A 11 -9.68 -1.19 -2.67
N THR A 12 -9.56 -0.68 -1.46
CA THR A 12 -10.50 0.21 -0.81
C THR A 12 -9.99 1.64 -0.87
N VAL A 13 -10.81 2.51 -1.44
CA VAL A 13 -10.47 3.92 -1.65
C VAL A 13 -11.27 4.78 -0.68
N GLY A 14 -10.56 5.56 0.14
CA GLY A 14 -11.15 6.64 0.94
C GLY A 14 -11.17 7.96 0.18
N ALA A 15 -11.79 8.98 0.76
CA ALA A 15 -11.84 10.32 0.19
C ALA A 15 -10.93 11.30 0.95
N TYR A 16 -10.16 12.08 0.21
CA TYR A 16 -9.51 13.30 0.70
C TYR A 16 -10.01 14.49 -0.14
N THR A 17 -9.61 15.72 0.17
CA THR A 17 -10.02 16.89 -0.62
C THR A 17 -8.95 17.96 -0.75
N GLU A 18 -8.71 18.42 -1.98
CA GLU A 18 -8.01 19.64 -2.37
C GLU A 18 -8.98 20.83 -2.50
N LEU A 19 -10.29 20.55 -2.58
CA LEU A 19 -11.33 21.56 -2.72
C LEU A 19 -11.63 22.24 -1.38
N ASP A 20 -10.98 23.37 -1.12
CA ASP A 20 -11.09 24.15 0.11
C ASP A 20 -11.45 25.63 -0.14
N THR A 21 -12.05 25.92 -1.30
CA THR A 21 -12.40 27.28 -1.68
C THR A 21 -13.89 27.46 -1.93
N MET A 22 -14.44 28.57 -1.44
CA MET A 22 -15.82 29.03 -1.69
C MET A 22 -15.89 30.08 -2.80
N VAL A 23 -14.78 30.31 -3.50
CA VAL A 23 -14.78 31.10 -4.75
C VAL A 23 -15.74 30.43 -5.75
N GLU A 24 -16.56 31.24 -6.42
CA GLU A 24 -17.61 30.79 -7.37
C GLU A 24 -18.73 29.92 -6.76
N ALA A 25 -18.82 29.86 -5.42
CA ALA A 25 -19.95 29.22 -4.77
C ALA A 25 -21.26 29.97 -5.13
N PRO A 26 -22.40 29.25 -5.28
CA PRO A 26 -23.69 29.89 -5.51
C PRO A 26 -24.02 30.92 -4.43
N SER A 27 -24.77 31.97 -4.76
CA SER A 27 -25.06 33.09 -3.84
C SER A 27 -25.68 32.69 -2.49
N GLY A 28 -26.40 31.56 -2.44
CA GLY A 28 -26.94 31.00 -1.20
C GLY A 28 -25.89 30.52 -0.20
N PHE A 29 -24.63 30.38 -0.61
CA PHE A 29 -23.50 29.98 0.22
C PHE A 29 -22.67 31.18 0.73
N ALA A 30 -23.21 32.39 0.69
CA ALA A 30 -22.52 33.56 1.21
C ALA A 30 -22.15 33.38 2.71
N GLY A 31 -20.86 33.53 3.02
CA GLY A 31 -20.32 33.37 4.37
C GLY A 31 -20.08 31.92 4.83
N TRP A 32 -20.43 30.92 4.00
CA TRP A 32 -20.14 29.52 4.30
C TRP A 32 -18.63 29.25 4.17
N ALA A 33 -18.17 28.20 4.85
CA ALA A 33 -16.76 27.78 4.83
C ALA A 33 -16.64 26.27 4.58
N PRO A 34 -15.59 25.81 3.88
CA PRO A 34 -15.34 24.39 3.71
C PRO A 34 -14.98 23.74 5.06
N VAL A 35 -15.37 22.48 5.24
CA VAL A 35 -15.17 21.75 6.51
C VAL A 35 -13.75 21.22 6.63
N ALA A 36 -13.22 20.59 5.57
CA ALA A 36 -11.86 20.09 5.56
C ALA A 36 -10.90 21.10 4.91
N ALA A 37 -9.69 21.20 5.46
CA ALA A 37 -8.61 21.94 4.83
C ALA A 37 -8.09 21.19 3.58
N ARG A 38 -7.41 21.92 2.68
CA ARG A 38 -6.74 21.35 1.52
C ARG A 38 -5.80 20.21 1.91
N GLY A 39 -5.88 19.11 1.17
CA GLY A 39 -5.06 17.93 1.34
C GLY A 39 -5.44 17.09 2.57
N GLU A 40 -6.46 17.43 3.34
CA GLU A 40 -6.92 16.62 4.48
C GLU A 40 -8.00 15.61 4.09
N LEU A 41 -8.34 14.73 5.04
CA LEU A 41 -9.42 13.76 4.85
C LEU A 41 -10.74 14.47 4.55
N SER A 42 -11.44 14.00 3.52
CA SER A 42 -12.77 14.52 3.18
C SER A 42 -13.75 14.17 4.32
N PRO A 43 -14.68 15.07 4.68
CA PRO A 43 -15.69 14.80 5.71
C PRO A 43 -16.58 13.59 5.42
N PHE A 44 -16.66 13.17 4.15
CA PHE A 44 -17.41 11.99 3.72
C PHE A 44 -16.67 10.67 3.95
N SER A 45 -15.37 10.72 4.21
CA SER A 45 -14.54 9.53 4.29
C SER A 45 -14.72 8.80 5.62
N ARG A 46 -14.96 7.50 5.56
CA ARG A 46 -15.00 6.63 6.74
C ARG A 46 -13.75 5.78 6.82
N THR A 47 -13.17 5.69 8.01
CA THR A 47 -11.88 5.02 8.24
C THR A 47 -12.04 3.72 9.02
N SER A 48 -10.98 2.91 9.07
CA SER A 48 -10.89 1.73 9.94
C SER A 48 -10.24 2.03 11.30
N VAL A 49 -9.97 3.29 11.63
CA VAL A 49 -9.43 3.70 12.95
C VAL A 49 -10.22 3.12 14.13
N PRO A 50 -11.57 3.07 14.13
CA PRO A 50 -12.31 2.48 15.25
C PRO A 50 -12.34 0.94 15.23
N PHE A 51 -11.76 0.27 14.22
CA PHE A 51 -11.85 -1.18 14.09
C PHE A 51 -10.90 -1.88 15.06
N SER A 52 -11.29 -3.09 15.48
CA SER A 52 -10.40 -4.01 16.20
C SER A 52 -9.22 -4.39 15.30
N ARG A 53 -8.05 -4.63 15.92
CA ARG A 53 -6.82 -5.08 15.25
C ARG A 53 -6.93 -6.43 14.51
N MET A 54 -8.06 -7.12 14.64
CA MET A 54 -8.34 -8.35 13.90
C MET A 54 -8.83 -8.08 12.47
N TRP A 55 -9.21 -6.85 12.15
CA TRP A 55 -9.61 -6.43 10.81
C TRP A 55 -8.40 -5.87 10.04
N PRO A 56 -8.40 -5.97 8.69
CA PRO A 56 -7.39 -5.33 7.88
C PRO A 56 -7.44 -3.79 8.02
N VAL A 57 -6.29 -3.13 7.88
CA VAL A 57 -6.21 -1.67 7.81
C VAL A 57 -6.81 -1.18 6.50
N LYS A 58 -7.74 -0.24 6.60
CA LYS A 58 -8.45 0.37 5.46
C LYS A 58 -8.77 1.86 5.74
N PRO A 59 -8.82 2.73 4.72
CA PRO A 59 -8.66 2.44 3.30
C PRO A 59 -7.20 2.11 2.94
N ASP A 60 -6.97 1.54 1.76
CA ASP A 60 -5.60 1.29 1.29
C ASP A 60 -4.96 2.57 0.73
N VAL A 61 -5.77 3.41 0.09
CA VAL A 61 -5.41 4.72 -0.49
C VAL A 61 -6.57 5.71 -0.36
N VAL A 62 -6.30 6.99 -0.60
CA VAL A 62 -7.33 8.05 -0.68
C VAL A 62 -7.23 8.80 -1.99
N LEU A 63 -8.38 9.20 -2.55
CA LEU A 63 -8.48 10.01 -3.76
C LEU A 63 -9.48 11.15 -3.57
N GLU A 64 -9.45 12.14 -4.46
CA GLU A 64 -10.27 13.36 -4.33
C GLU A 64 -11.76 12.97 -4.27
N GLY A 65 -12.47 13.43 -3.24
CA GLY A 65 -13.88 13.15 -3.04
C GLY A 65 -14.72 14.38 -2.81
N GLY A 66 -14.14 15.57 -2.89
CA GLY A 66 -14.78 16.82 -2.57
C GLY A 66 -14.96 17.04 -1.07
N ASN A 67 -15.65 18.13 -0.76
CA ASN A 67 -15.74 18.68 0.59
C ASN A 67 -17.20 19.00 0.95
N LEU A 68 -17.44 19.29 2.23
CA LEU A 68 -18.68 19.85 2.73
C LEU A 68 -18.47 21.34 2.98
N ALA A 69 -19.51 22.15 2.74
CA ALA A 69 -19.58 23.50 3.25
C ALA A 69 -20.36 23.49 4.57
N ARG A 70 -19.94 24.33 5.52
CA ARG A 70 -20.59 24.59 6.80
C ARG A 70 -21.13 26.02 6.81
N SER A 71 -22.34 26.21 7.33
CA SER A 71 -22.96 27.53 7.47
C SER A 71 -22.18 28.45 8.42
N PRO A 72 -22.39 29.79 8.32
CA PRO A 72 -21.71 30.76 9.17
C PRO A 72 -21.91 30.55 10.67
N ASP A 73 -23.12 30.13 11.07
CA ASP A 73 -23.50 29.83 12.45
C ASP A 73 -23.09 28.42 12.90
N GLY A 74 -22.58 27.59 11.98
CA GLY A 74 -22.03 26.27 12.25
C GLY A 74 -23.06 25.16 12.44
N THR A 75 -24.34 25.41 12.15
CA THR A 75 -25.45 24.47 12.40
C THR A 75 -25.80 23.61 11.19
N ASP A 76 -25.58 24.12 9.98
CA ASP A 76 -25.95 23.47 8.72
C ASP A 76 -24.72 23.04 7.90
N PHE A 77 -24.90 21.96 7.13
CA PHE A 77 -23.90 21.40 6.24
C PHE A 77 -24.52 21.06 4.88
N ASP A 78 -23.82 21.40 3.79
CA ASP A 78 -24.31 21.16 2.43
C ASP A 78 -23.14 20.97 1.43
N THR A 79 -23.46 20.61 0.20
CA THR A 79 -22.56 20.18 -0.87
C THR A 79 -22.62 21.10 -2.07
N PRO A 80 -22.10 22.32 -1.98
CA PRO A 80 -22.13 23.23 -3.12
C PRO A 80 -21.27 22.67 -4.28
N PRO A 81 -21.64 22.90 -5.56
CA PRO A 81 -20.95 22.29 -6.70
C PRO A 81 -19.45 22.60 -6.80
N ASN A 82 -18.98 23.75 -6.32
CA ASN A 82 -17.56 24.14 -6.30
C ASN A 82 -16.71 23.27 -5.34
N LEU A 83 -17.34 22.53 -4.43
CA LEU A 83 -16.69 21.57 -3.54
C LEU A 83 -16.89 20.11 -4.01
N GLN A 84 -17.32 19.92 -5.26
CA GLN A 84 -17.54 18.61 -5.87
C GLN A 84 -16.71 18.45 -7.16
N LEU A 85 -16.64 17.21 -7.66
CA LEU A 85 -15.89 16.85 -8.85
C LEU A 85 -16.77 16.87 -10.09
N LEU A 86 -16.27 17.46 -11.17
CA LEU A 86 -16.91 17.42 -12.47
C LEU A 86 -16.85 16.00 -13.07
N THR A 87 -17.96 15.52 -13.61
CA THR A 87 -18.05 14.23 -14.29
C THR A 87 -19.06 14.27 -15.44
N THR A 88 -19.11 13.21 -16.24
CA THR A 88 -20.10 13.06 -17.32
C THR A 88 -21.46 12.66 -16.75
N SER A 89 -22.54 13.12 -17.37
CA SER A 89 -23.90 12.76 -16.96
C SER A 89 -24.36 11.44 -17.58
N ALA A 90 -25.05 10.61 -16.79
CA ALA A 90 -25.72 9.39 -17.26
C ALA A 90 -27.16 9.29 -16.72
N PRO A 91 -28.14 8.76 -17.49
CA PRO A 91 -28.03 8.39 -18.90
C PRO A 91 -27.89 9.63 -19.82
N LEU A 92 -27.15 9.48 -20.94
CA LEU A 92 -26.88 10.54 -21.93
C LEU A 92 -28.12 11.09 -22.67
N ARG A 93 -29.33 10.73 -22.22
CA ARG A 93 -30.62 11.13 -22.83
C ARG A 93 -31.09 12.52 -22.40
N ARG A 94 -30.33 13.24 -21.58
CA ARG A 94 -30.64 14.61 -21.14
C ARG A 94 -29.74 15.62 -21.86
N ASN A 95 -30.22 16.83 -22.11
CA ASN A 95 -29.46 17.95 -22.73
C ASN A 95 -28.29 18.48 -21.86
N ARG A 96 -27.87 17.76 -20.81
CA ARG A 96 -26.79 18.15 -19.90
C ARG A 96 -25.69 17.09 -19.97
N LEU A 97 -24.56 17.46 -20.57
CA LEU A 97 -23.42 16.56 -20.79
C LEU A 97 -22.59 16.32 -19.52
N LEU A 98 -22.52 17.32 -18.63
CA LEU A 98 -21.67 17.31 -17.45
C LEU A 98 -22.49 17.50 -16.16
N THR A 99 -22.12 16.80 -15.11
CA THR A 99 -22.68 16.94 -13.75
C THR A 99 -21.55 16.92 -12.73
N VAL A 100 -21.90 17.03 -11.44
CA VAL A 100 -20.95 16.86 -10.35
C VAL A 100 -21.17 15.54 -9.61
N THR A 101 -20.12 15.04 -8.99
CA THR A 101 -20.11 13.88 -8.10
C THR A 101 -19.19 14.16 -6.91
N ALA A 102 -19.42 13.48 -5.78
CA ALA A 102 -18.64 13.70 -4.56
C ALA A 102 -18.51 12.41 -3.74
N ALA A 103 -17.97 12.58 -2.54
CA ALA A 103 -17.70 11.57 -1.53
C ALA A 103 -16.80 10.43 -2.02
N THR A 104 -16.81 9.32 -1.26
CA THR A 104 -16.02 8.13 -1.56
C THR A 104 -16.40 7.48 -2.90
N SER A 105 -17.59 7.74 -3.46
CA SER A 105 -17.97 7.25 -4.79
C SER A 105 -17.13 7.91 -5.89
N ALA A 106 -16.92 9.22 -5.81
CA ALA A 106 -16.06 9.95 -6.75
C ALA A 106 -14.59 9.53 -6.62
N ALA A 107 -14.11 9.35 -5.38
CA ALA A 107 -12.77 8.82 -5.11
C ALA A 107 -12.59 7.40 -5.66
N THR A 108 -13.58 6.52 -5.46
CA THR A 108 -13.55 5.12 -5.96
C THR A 108 -13.52 5.07 -7.49
N ALA A 109 -14.29 5.92 -8.16
CA ALA A 109 -14.29 6.01 -9.63
C ALA A 109 -12.90 6.38 -10.17
N GLN A 110 -12.22 7.35 -9.54
CA GLN A 110 -10.84 7.69 -9.88
C GLN A 110 -9.87 6.54 -9.61
N GLY A 111 -10.06 5.80 -8.51
CA GLY A 111 -9.21 4.65 -8.18
C GLY A 111 -9.36 3.52 -9.21
N ALA A 112 -10.58 3.28 -9.68
CA ALA A 112 -10.86 2.34 -10.76
C ALA A 112 -10.22 2.79 -12.09
N ALA A 113 -10.32 4.08 -12.43
CA ALA A 113 -9.69 4.62 -13.63
C ALA A 113 -8.16 4.49 -13.58
N LEU A 114 -7.53 4.76 -12.42
CA LEU A 114 -6.10 4.61 -12.23
C LEU A 114 -5.66 3.15 -12.36
N ALA A 115 -6.37 2.21 -11.71
CA ALA A 115 -6.06 0.78 -11.83
C ALA A 115 -6.22 0.29 -13.29
N ALA A 116 -7.25 0.76 -14.01
CA ALA A 116 -7.43 0.48 -15.42
C ALA A 116 -6.31 1.06 -16.28
N GLY A 117 -5.80 2.26 -15.96
CA GLY A 117 -4.63 2.85 -16.60
C GLY A 117 -3.39 1.97 -16.45
N VAL A 118 -3.08 1.53 -15.22
CA VAL A 118 -1.95 0.62 -14.95
C VAL A 118 -2.09 -0.68 -15.74
N GLN A 119 -3.29 -1.26 -15.79
CA GLN A 119 -3.53 -2.49 -16.54
C GLN A 119 -3.52 -2.28 -18.06
N SER A 120 -3.85 -1.09 -18.54
CA SER A 120 -3.72 -0.71 -19.95
C SER A 120 -2.24 -0.61 -20.35
N ASP A 121 -1.42 0.03 -19.52
CA ASP A 121 0.02 0.18 -19.76
C ASP A 121 0.76 -1.16 -19.63
N TYR A 122 0.30 -2.03 -18.72
CA TYR A 122 0.88 -3.36 -18.50
C TYR A 122 -0.17 -4.49 -18.48
N PRO A 123 -0.66 -4.92 -19.66
CA PRO A 123 -1.76 -5.91 -19.75
C PRO A 123 -1.46 -7.28 -19.18
N SER A 124 -0.18 -7.65 -19.05
CA SER A 124 0.27 -8.94 -18.51
C SER A 124 0.30 -8.98 -16.97
N LEU A 125 0.21 -7.84 -16.28
CA LEU A 125 0.24 -7.80 -14.83
C LEU A 125 -0.98 -8.47 -14.22
N TRP A 126 -0.75 -9.24 -13.16
CA TRP A 126 -1.82 -9.82 -12.37
C TRP A 126 -2.53 -8.75 -11.54
N PRO A 127 -3.82 -8.97 -11.17
CA PRO A 127 -4.55 -8.03 -10.32
C PRO A 127 -3.86 -7.73 -8.97
N GLU A 128 -3.14 -8.71 -8.40
CA GLU A 128 -2.31 -8.52 -7.20
C GLU A 128 -1.22 -7.47 -7.43
N ALA A 129 -0.58 -7.48 -8.60
CA ALA A 129 0.46 -6.52 -8.99
C ALA A 129 -0.12 -5.14 -9.28
N VAL A 130 -1.25 -5.06 -9.98
CA VAL A 130 -1.97 -3.79 -10.18
C VAL A 130 -2.33 -3.17 -8.83
N ARG A 131 -2.93 -3.95 -7.92
CA ARG A 131 -3.25 -3.50 -6.56
C ARG A 131 -2.02 -3.03 -5.79
N ALA A 132 -0.91 -3.76 -5.90
CA ALA A 132 0.35 -3.37 -5.27
C ALA A 132 0.86 -2.05 -5.82
N LEU A 133 0.88 -1.86 -7.15
CA LEU A 133 1.37 -0.64 -7.80
C LEU A 133 0.54 0.59 -7.45
N VAL A 134 -0.80 0.47 -7.44
CA VAL A 134 -1.65 1.59 -7.02
C VAL A 134 -1.25 2.06 -5.63
N VAL A 135 -1.17 1.13 -4.68
CA VAL A 135 -0.83 1.47 -3.28
C VAL A 135 0.61 1.95 -3.17
N HIS A 136 1.55 1.29 -3.86
CA HIS A 136 2.98 1.61 -3.86
C HIS A 136 3.29 2.99 -4.45
N SER A 137 2.47 3.44 -5.41
CA SER A 137 2.58 4.78 -6.01
C SER A 137 2.04 5.90 -5.12
N ALA A 138 1.38 5.57 -4.02
CA ALA A 138 0.70 6.56 -3.18
C ALA A 138 1.67 7.34 -2.30
N GLU A 139 1.42 8.65 -2.21
CA GLU A 139 2.15 9.58 -1.34
C GLU A 139 1.16 10.38 -0.50
N TRP A 140 1.54 10.70 0.74
CA TRP A 140 0.73 11.56 1.60
C TRP A 140 0.84 13.01 1.13
N THR A 141 -0.29 13.72 1.13
CA THR A 141 -0.33 15.17 0.91
C THR A 141 0.50 15.89 1.98
N PRO A 142 0.90 17.16 1.77
CA PRO A 142 1.60 17.93 2.80
C PRO A 142 0.87 17.95 4.15
N ALA A 143 -0.46 18.08 4.14
CA ALA A 143 -1.26 18.08 5.36
C ALA A 143 -1.25 16.72 6.08
N MET A 144 -1.42 15.62 5.33
CA MET A 144 -1.31 14.27 5.89
C MET A 144 0.09 13.99 6.43
N LEU A 145 1.12 14.36 5.67
CA LEU A 145 2.52 14.14 6.01
C LEU A 145 2.91 14.89 7.30
N SER A 146 2.40 16.11 7.51
CA SER A 146 2.56 16.84 8.77
C SER A 146 2.10 16.00 9.98
N ARG A 147 0.95 15.30 9.87
CA ARG A 147 0.46 14.41 10.94
C ARG A 147 1.43 13.25 11.21
N PHE A 148 2.04 12.70 10.17
CA PHE A 148 3.04 11.63 10.32
C PHE A 148 4.34 12.13 10.95
N HIS A 149 4.74 13.37 10.67
CA HIS A 149 5.90 13.99 11.30
C HIS A 149 5.66 14.26 12.80
N ASP A 150 4.47 14.73 13.16
CA ASP A 150 4.10 14.99 14.55
C ASP A 150 3.95 13.70 15.39
N GLU A 151 3.79 12.55 14.74
CA GLU A 151 3.60 11.26 15.40
C GLU A 151 4.89 10.41 15.40
N SER A 152 5.52 10.36 16.58
CA SER A 152 6.75 9.60 16.82
C SER A 152 6.50 8.12 17.13
N ARG A 153 5.30 7.73 17.55
CA ARG A 153 4.98 6.37 18.01
C ARG A 153 4.42 5.54 16.87
N LYS A 154 4.92 4.31 16.71
CA LYS A 154 4.44 3.33 15.71
C LYS A 154 2.92 3.11 15.77
N ARG A 155 2.35 3.06 16.99
CA ARG A 155 0.89 2.90 17.17
C ARG A 155 0.09 4.06 16.60
N GLY A 156 0.58 5.30 16.75
CA GLY A 156 -0.10 6.46 16.18
C GLY A 156 0.05 6.50 14.66
N ARG A 157 1.24 6.16 14.13
CA ARG A 157 1.44 6.00 12.67
C ARG A 157 0.53 4.94 12.05
N ALA A 158 0.31 3.83 12.75
CA ALA A 158 -0.67 2.82 12.32
C ALA A 158 -2.11 3.38 12.29
N ALA A 159 -2.49 4.24 13.25
CA ALA A 159 -3.79 4.92 13.22
C ALA A 159 -3.89 5.93 12.07
N LEU A 160 -2.79 6.59 11.70
CA LEU A 160 -2.73 7.46 10.53
C LEU A 160 -2.83 6.66 9.22
N LEU A 161 -2.19 5.47 9.15
CA LEU A 161 -2.38 4.53 8.05
C LEU A 161 -3.84 4.09 7.93
N GLN A 162 -4.51 3.80 9.05
CA GLN A 162 -5.96 3.52 9.07
C GLN A 162 -6.83 4.72 8.69
N ARG A 163 -6.30 5.94 8.76
CA ARG A 163 -7.02 7.16 8.39
C ARG A 163 -6.88 7.50 6.91
N TYR A 164 -5.64 7.45 6.40
CA TYR A 164 -5.28 7.97 5.08
C TYR A 164 -4.87 6.87 4.08
N GLY A 165 -4.79 5.61 4.50
CA GLY A 165 -4.05 4.59 3.75
C GLY A 165 -2.61 5.04 3.50
N MET A 166 -2.06 4.63 2.37
CA MET A 166 -0.76 5.11 1.89
C MET A 166 -0.80 6.50 1.23
N GLY A 167 -1.93 7.22 1.31
CA GLY A 167 -2.11 8.53 0.72
C GLY A 167 -2.70 8.47 -0.69
N VAL A 168 -2.29 9.41 -1.53
CA VAL A 168 -2.84 9.67 -2.86
C VAL A 168 -2.00 8.97 -3.94
N PRO A 169 -2.56 7.98 -4.66
CA PRO A 169 -1.86 7.26 -5.72
C PRO A 169 -1.69 8.13 -6.96
N SER A 170 -0.71 7.80 -7.80
CA SER A 170 -0.44 8.51 -9.05
C SER A 170 -0.21 7.51 -10.17
N LEU A 171 -0.94 7.66 -11.29
CA LEU A 171 -0.75 6.82 -12.46
C LEU A 171 0.68 6.96 -13.00
N ALA A 172 1.23 8.18 -13.02
CA ALA A 172 2.60 8.41 -13.50
C ALA A 172 3.64 7.62 -12.70
N ARG A 173 3.51 7.58 -11.36
CA ARG A 173 4.41 6.80 -10.48
C ARG A 173 4.11 5.30 -10.48
N ALA A 174 2.86 4.92 -10.71
CA ALA A 174 2.47 3.51 -10.79
C ALA A 174 2.91 2.87 -12.11
N ALA A 175 2.91 3.64 -13.19
CA ALA A 175 3.15 3.17 -14.54
C ALA A 175 4.61 3.37 -15.02
N ARG A 176 5.46 4.10 -14.28
CA ARG A 176 6.82 4.41 -14.72
C ARG A 176 7.78 4.44 -13.55
N SER A 177 8.96 3.86 -13.74
CA SER A 177 10.14 4.17 -12.94
C SER A 177 10.70 5.50 -13.41
N ALA A 178 11.08 6.39 -12.48
CA ALA A 178 11.81 7.61 -12.79
C ALA A 178 13.33 7.35 -12.65
N GLY A 179 14.18 8.21 -13.23
CA GLY A 179 15.65 8.00 -13.17
C GLY A 179 16.20 7.95 -11.73
N ASP A 180 15.57 8.68 -10.82
CA ASP A 180 15.84 8.74 -9.38
C ASP A 180 15.03 7.72 -8.55
N ALA A 181 14.19 6.91 -9.20
CA ALA A 181 13.31 5.93 -8.56
C ALA A 181 13.29 4.60 -9.33
N LEU A 182 14.08 3.64 -8.84
CA LEU A 182 14.04 2.27 -9.31
C LEU A 182 12.84 1.53 -8.71
N THR A 183 11.91 1.05 -9.53
CA THR A 183 10.84 0.14 -9.11
C THR A 183 11.01 -1.24 -9.73
N LEU A 184 11.12 -2.26 -8.89
CA LEU A 184 11.16 -3.67 -9.27
C LEU A 184 9.81 -4.31 -8.98
N ILE A 185 9.30 -5.07 -9.94
CA ILE A 185 8.04 -5.79 -9.84
C ILE A 185 8.33 -7.26 -10.11
N THR A 186 7.90 -8.13 -9.20
CA THR A 186 7.90 -9.57 -9.41
C THR A 186 6.55 -10.15 -9.03
N HIS A 187 6.14 -11.19 -9.72
CA HIS A 187 4.94 -11.95 -9.46
C HIS A 187 5.26 -13.43 -9.59
N ASP A 188 4.79 -14.22 -8.62
CA ASP A 188 5.21 -15.61 -8.48
C ASP A 188 4.11 -16.43 -7.80
N VAL A 189 4.23 -17.75 -7.86
CA VAL A 189 3.31 -18.71 -7.25
C VAL A 189 4.05 -19.46 -6.15
N ILE A 190 3.61 -19.29 -4.90
CA ILE A 190 4.16 -20.00 -3.74
C ILE A 190 3.25 -21.16 -3.33
N HIS A 191 3.81 -22.33 -3.03
CA HIS A 191 3.09 -23.44 -2.39
C HIS A 191 3.35 -23.40 -0.88
N PRO A 192 2.43 -22.84 -0.07
CA PRO A 192 2.77 -22.40 1.27
C PRO A 192 2.96 -23.56 2.27
N PHE A 193 2.16 -24.62 2.19
CA PHE A 193 2.20 -25.72 3.16
C PHE A 193 2.26 -27.10 2.52
N THR A 194 2.77 -28.06 3.28
CA THR A 194 2.72 -29.50 3.00
C THR A 194 2.58 -30.24 4.32
N SER A 195 1.59 -31.13 4.42
CA SER A 195 1.33 -31.93 5.63
C SER A 195 1.27 -31.10 6.92
N GLY A 196 0.61 -29.95 6.89
CA GLY A 196 0.47 -29.05 8.04
C GLY A 196 1.75 -28.33 8.46
N LYS A 197 2.82 -28.37 7.66
CA LYS A 197 4.07 -27.64 7.86
C LYS A 197 4.29 -26.65 6.72
N MET A 198 5.08 -25.62 6.96
CA MET A 198 5.55 -24.73 5.89
C MET A 198 6.35 -25.52 4.86
N ARG A 199 6.12 -25.22 3.57
CA ARG A 199 6.76 -25.88 2.43
C ARG A 199 7.78 -24.98 1.75
N GLU A 200 7.35 -23.81 1.27
CA GLU A 200 8.19 -22.90 0.49
C GLU A 200 8.43 -21.55 1.17
N ILE A 201 9.61 -20.99 0.90
CA ILE A 201 10.01 -19.61 1.18
C ILE A 201 10.66 -19.12 -0.11
N HIS A 202 10.22 -17.98 -0.63
CA HIS A 202 10.81 -17.40 -1.84
C HIS A 202 11.83 -16.35 -1.43
N PHE A 203 13.10 -16.58 -1.77
CA PHE A 203 14.18 -15.60 -1.60
C PHE A 203 14.43 -14.88 -2.93
N HIS A 204 14.29 -13.55 -2.89
CA HIS A 204 14.51 -12.65 -4.02
C HIS A 204 15.82 -11.93 -3.83
N ASN A 205 16.75 -12.14 -4.77
CA ASN A 205 17.95 -11.32 -4.88
C ASN A 205 17.60 -10.03 -5.63
N LEU A 206 17.80 -8.90 -4.98
CA LEU A 206 17.46 -7.60 -5.52
C LEU A 206 18.68 -7.06 -6.29
N PRO A 207 18.56 -6.72 -7.59
CA PRO A 207 19.62 -6.14 -8.38
C PRO A 207 19.84 -4.67 -7.98
N TRP A 208 20.34 -4.44 -6.76
CA TRP A 208 20.65 -3.11 -6.28
C TRP A 208 21.85 -2.52 -7.00
N PRO A 209 21.83 -1.21 -7.32
CA PRO A 209 23.01 -0.52 -7.83
C PRO A 209 23.97 -0.28 -6.64
N CYS A 210 24.60 -1.36 -6.19
CA CYS A 210 25.38 -1.40 -4.96
C CYS A 210 26.49 -0.35 -4.95
N ASP A 211 27.20 -0.17 -6.06
CA ASP A 211 28.30 0.79 -6.19
C ASP A 211 27.78 2.23 -6.04
N ILE A 212 26.69 2.58 -6.75
CA ILE A 212 26.08 3.91 -6.65
C ILE A 212 25.56 4.19 -5.23
N LEU A 213 24.88 3.21 -4.62
CA LEU A 213 24.38 3.35 -3.26
C LEU A 213 25.52 3.46 -2.23
N ALA A 214 26.65 2.76 -2.45
CA ALA A 214 27.83 2.87 -1.61
C ALA A 214 28.48 4.25 -1.72
N ASP A 215 28.58 4.80 -2.94
CA ASP A 215 29.13 6.14 -3.20
C ASP A 215 28.31 7.26 -2.55
N LEU A 216 26.98 7.06 -2.44
CA LEU A 216 26.10 7.98 -1.71
C LEU A 216 26.33 7.97 -0.20
N GLY A 217 27.06 7.00 0.35
CA GLY A 217 27.51 6.96 1.73
C GLY A 217 26.37 7.11 2.76
N SER A 218 26.43 8.16 3.56
CA SER A 218 25.47 8.46 4.64
C SER A 218 24.19 9.17 4.19
N THR A 219 24.02 9.39 2.88
CA THR A 219 22.81 9.99 2.33
C THR A 219 21.59 9.16 2.75
N GLN A 220 20.57 9.82 3.30
CA GLN A 220 19.34 9.14 3.71
C GLN A 220 18.52 8.76 2.49
N VAL A 221 18.26 7.47 2.33
CA VAL A 221 17.46 6.90 1.24
C VAL A 221 16.24 6.18 1.80
N ARG A 222 15.25 5.96 0.96
CA ARG A 222 14.05 5.19 1.32
C ARG A 222 13.98 3.91 0.50
N LEU A 223 13.68 2.81 1.18
CA LEU A 223 13.29 1.55 0.56
C LEU A 223 11.81 1.34 0.87
N ARG A 224 10.98 1.21 -0.15
CA ARG A 224 9.57 0.83 0.01
C ARG A 224 9.37 -0.59 -0.47
N VAL A 225 8.64 -1.38 0.31
CA VAL A 225 8.25 -2.74 -0.05
C VAL A 225 6.73 -2.83 0.01
N THR A 226 6.10 -3.37 -1.03
CA THR A 226 4.67 -3.67 -1.06
C THR A 226 4.45 -5.11 -1.52
N LEU A 227 3.90 -5.95 -0.65
CA LEU A 227 3.52 -7.33 -0.92
C LEU A 227 2.00 -7.41 -1.03
N SER A 228 1.49 -7.98 -2.12
CA SER A 228 0.07 -8.12 -2.41
C SER A 228 -0.25 -9.54 -2.83
N TYR A 229 -1.24 -10.16 -2.20
CA TYR A 229 -1.73 -11.49 -2.53
C TYR A 229 -3.22 -11.58 -2.23
N PHE A 230 -3.92 -12.54 -2.81
CA PHE A 230 -5.34 -12.74 -2.50
C PHE A 230 -5.53 -13.97 -1.62
N ILE A 231 -6.22 -13.76 -0.50
CA ILE A 231 -6.62 -14.85 0.37
C ILE A 231 -7.86 -15.54 -0.19
N GLU A 232 -8.02 -16.83 0.11
CA GLU A 232 -9.23 -17.58 -0.27
C GLU A 232 -10.30 -17.49 0.83
N PRO A 233 -11.55 -17.04 0.57
CA PRO A 233 -12.68 -16.96 1.53
C PRO A 233 -12.87 -18.26 2.34
N ASN A 234 -13.11 -18.16 3.66
CA ASN A 234 -13.48 -19.35 4.44
C ASN A 234 -14.95 -19.66 4.18
N PRO A 235 -15.28 -20.84 3.61
CA PRO A 235 -16.66 -21.20 3.37
C PRO A 235 -17.49 -21.39 4.65
N GLY A 236 -16.87 -21.52 5.84
CA GLY A 236 -17.55 -21.94 7.07
C GLY A 236 -18.19 -20.86 7.96
N ARG A 237 -18.01 -19.55 7.71
CA ARG A 237 -18.35 -18.40 8.62
C ARG A 237 -17.92 -18.51 10.10
N ARG A 238 -17.37 -19.64 10.56
CA ARG A 238 -16.88 -19.92 11.91
C ARG A 238 -15.38 -19.64 11.99
N GLY A 239 -14.93 -18.67 12.80
CA GLY A 239 -13.48 -18.44 12.92
C GLY A 239 -12.98 -17.22 13.72
N TRP A 240 -13.87 -16.33 14.18
CA TRP A 240 -13.43 -15.04 14.74
C TRP A 240 -12.77 -15.10 16.13
N GLN A 241 -12.81 -16.25 16.84
CA GLN A 241 -12.24 -16.38 18.19
C GLN A 241 -11.23 -17.56 18.38
N ARG A 242 -10.77 -18.22 17.29
CA ARG A 242 -9.86 -19.41 17.15
C ARG A 242 -10.59 -20.77 17.26
N ARG A 243 -10.56 -21.66 16.25
CA ARG A 243 -9.50 -22.63 15.86
C ARG A 243 -9.30 -22.79 14.33
N TYR A 244 -9.78 -21.83 13.53
CA TYR A 244 -9.51 -21.67 12.07
C TYR A 244 -9.31 -20.18 11.74
N SER A 245 -8.28 -19.54 12.33
CA SER A 245 -8.08 -18.08 12.26
C SER A 245 -7.87 -17.62 10.83
N TYR A 246 -8.87 -16.94 10.29
CA TYR A 246 -9.00 -16.76 8.85
C TYR A 246 -8.13 -15.62 8.29
N ALA A 247 -6.95 -15.98 7.78
CA ALA A 247 -6.49 -15.71 6.42
C ALA A 247 -6.06 -17.08 5.85
N SER A 248 -6.15 -17.34 4.55
CA SER A 248 -5.92 -18.70 3.98
C SER A 248 -4.51 -19.23 4.23
N HIS A 249 -3.51 -18.53 3.71
CA HIS A 249 -2.11 -18.93 3.73
C HIS A 249 -1.16 -17.78 4.10
N GLY A 250 -1.72 -16.67 4.58
CA GLY A 250 -1.10 -15.37 4.86
C GLY A 250 0.38 -15.22 4.52
N LEU A 251 0.76 -14.30 3.65
CA LEU A 251 2.17 -14.07 3.29
C LEU A 251 2.77 -12.91 4.08
N ARG A 252 4.05 -13.00 4.39
CA ARG A 252 4.86 -11.94 5.00
C ARG A 252 6.13 -11.74 4.21
N PHE A 253 6.71 -10.55 4.34
CA PHE A 253 8.04 -10.26 3.82
C PHE A 253 9.01 -9.90 4.94
N ASP A 254 10.29 -10.03 4.64
CA ASP A 254 11.38 -9.52 5.46
C ASP A 254 12.58 -9.23 4.54
N VAL A 255 13.44 -8.30 4.93
CA VAL A 255 14.58 -7.86 4.13
C VAL A 255 15.87 -8.19 4.89
N ARG A 256 16.89 -8.65 4.16
CA ARG A 256 18.22 -8.88 4.73
C ARG A 256 18.75 -7.61 5.36
N ARG A 257 19.43 -7.73 6.49
CA ARG A 257 20.05 -6.59 7.19
C ARG A 257 21.43 -6.31 6.62
N ALA A 258 21.90 -5.07 6.74
CA ALA A 258 23.17 -4.65 6.17
C ALA A 258 24.37 -5.51 6.64
N ALA A 259 24.42 -5.85 7.93
CA ALA A 259 25.49 -6.65 8.53
C ALA A 259 25.21 -8.16 8.55
N GLU A 260 24.15 -8.63 7.89
CA GLU A 260 23.70 -10.02 7.94
C GLU A 260 24.12 -10.75 6.64
N SER A 261 24.75 -11.92 6.77
CA SER A 261 25.07 -12.77 5.61
C SER A 261 23.80 -13.40 5.03
N ASN A 262 23.83 -13.85 3.77
CA ASN A 262 22.69 -14.56 3.18
C ASN A 262 22.32 -15.83 3.97
N ALA A 263 23.32 -16.58 4.45
CA ALA A 263 23.08 -17.78 5.24
C ALA A 263 22.44 -17.47 6.61
N ASP A 264 22.84 -16.37 7.25
CA ASP A 264 22.23 -15.94 8.51
C ASP A 264 20.82 -15.37 8.29
N PHE A 265 20.59 -14.69 7.17
CA PHE A 265 19.28 -14.25 6.74
C PHE A 265 18.32 -15.44 6.56
N GLU A 266 18.71 -16.46 5.80
CA GLU A 266 17.91 -17.67 5.63
C GLU A 266 17.59 -18.35 6.96
N LYS A 267 18.58 -18.48 7.86
CA LYS A 267 18.35 -19.03 9.21
C LYS A 267 17.36 -18.19 10.01
N ARG A 268 17.50 -16.86 9.97
CA ARG A 268 16.60 -15.93 10.67
C ARG A 268 15.17 -16.03 10.12
N ILE A 269 14.99 -16.13 8.81
CA ILE A 269 13.65 -16.27 8.21
C ILE A 269 13.00 -17.59 8.60
N ASN A 270 13.76 -18.69 8.58
CA ASN A 270 13.26 -19.99 9.05
C ASN A 270 12.81 -19.90 10.52
N GLN A 271 13.63 -19.30 11.39
CA GLN A 271 13.27 -19.10 12.80
C GLN A 271 12.06 -18.17 12.97
N LYS A 272 11.99 -17.09 12.19
CA LYS A 272 10.89 -16.12 12.23
C LYS A 272 9.58 -16.76 11.79
N ALA A 273 9.59 -17.56 10.72
CA ALA A 273 8.40 -18.26 10.26
C ALA A 273 7.85 -19.22 11.33
N VAL A 274 8.72 -19.93 12.05
CA VAL A 274 8.34 -20.76 13.21
C VAL A 274 7.83 -19.90 14.37
N ALA A 275 8.49 -18.79 14.69
CA ALA A 275 8.08 -17.90 15.77
C ALA A 275 6.72 -17.23 15.51
N GLU A 276 6.44 -16.83 14.27
CA GLU A 276 5.13 -16.30 13.85
C GLU A 276 4.03 -17.34 13.99
N GLU A 277 4.33 -18.61 13.68
CA GLU A 277 3.44 -19.75 13.96
C GLU A 277 3.16 -19.90 15.46
N GLU A 278 4.19 -19.86 16.30
CA GLU A 278 4.08 -19.99 17.76
C GLU A 278 3.61 -18.69 18.45
N ARG A 279 3.39 -17.61 17.69
CA ARG A 279 3.09 -16.25 18.18
C ARG A 279 4.09 -15.73 19.21
N ARG A 280 5.38 -16.08 19.05
CA ARG A 280 6.46 -15.62 19.93
C ARG A 280 6.95 -14.24 19.49
N PRO A 281 7.32 -13.36 20.43
CA PRO A 281 7.95 -12.09 20.08
C PRO A 281 9.35 -12.34 19.50
N ALA A 282 9.56 -11.98 18.24
CA ALA A 282 10.90 -11.95 17.65
C ALA A 282 11.61 -10.66 18.07
N SER A 283 12.68 -10.79 18.86
CA SER A 283 13.52 -9.70 19.36
C SER A 283 14.92 -9.83 18.76
N ILE A 284 15.18 -9.18 17.63
CA ILE A 284 16.56 -8.97 17.15
C ILE A 284 16.65 -7.57 16.55
N GLY A 285 17.64 -6.78 16.99
CA GLY A 285 17.87 -5.39 16.58
C GLY A 285 18.03 -5.22 15.07
N GLU A 286 17.53 -4.10 14.56
CA GLU A 286 17.46 -3.78 13.13
C GLU A 286 18.27 -2.52 12.83
N SER A 287 19.02 -2.51 11.71
CA SER A 287 19.64 -1.30 11.20
C SER A 287 18.63 -0.50 10.36
N GLY A 288 18.53 0.81 10.63
CA GLY A 288 17.55 1.72 10.03
C GLY A 288 16.17 1.71 10.70
N LYS A 289 15.23 2.49 10.14
CA LYS A 289 13.93 2.75 10.77
C LYS A 289 12.79 2.47 9.80
N TRP A 290 12.05 1.39 10.03
CA TRP A 290 10.75 1.19 9.39
C TRP A 290 9.72 2.17 9.94
N LEU A 291 8.93 2.75 9.04
CA LEU A 291 7.90 3.73 9.36
C LEU A 291 6.82 3.11 10.27
N PHE A 292 6.34 1.91 9.94
CA PHE A 292 5.33 1.20 10.71
C PHE A 292 5.92 0.06 11.56
N GLY A 293 6.82 -0.73 10.97
CA GLY A 293 7.55 -1.81 11.64
C GLY A 293 6.74 -3.09 11.89
N SER A 294 7.36 -4.02 12.61
CA SER A 294 6.93 -5.42 12.72
C SER A 294 5.48 -5.65 13.18
N ASP A 295 4.95 -4.82 14.08
CA ASP A 295 3.56 -4.98 14.55
C ASP A 295 2.56 -4.75 13.42
N GLN A 296 2.78 -3.72 12.58
CA GLN A 296 1.93 -3.46 11.43
C GLN A 296 2.18 -4.47 10.31
N GLN A 297 3.43 -4.86 10.07
CA GLN A 297 3.77 -5.89 9.08
C GLN A 297 3.12 -7.25 9.39
N ARG A 298 2.76 -7.49 10.65
CA ARG A 298 2.07 -8.71 11.12
C ARG A 298 0.56 -8.61 11.12
N ALA A 299 0.00 -7.43 10.83
CA ALA A 299 -1.44 -7.21 10.78
C ALA A 299 -2.14 -8.26 9.88
N PRO A 300 -3.37 -8.67 10.22
CA PRO A 300 -4.12 -9.64 9.42
C PRO A 300 -4.59 -8.96 8.13
N GLU A 301 -3.73 -8.93 7.12
CA GLU A 301 -3.93 -8.24 5.84
C GLU A 301 -3.49 -9.11 4.68
N SER A 302 -3.97 -8.81 3.47
CA SER A 302 -3.50 -9.45 2.22
C SER A 302 -2.65 -8.51 1.34
N LEU A 303 -2.45 -7.29 1.83
CA LEU A 303 -1.67 -6.23 1.23
C LEU A 303 -0.83 -5.63 2.35
N HIS A 304 0.48 -5.79 2.26
CA HIS A 304 1.43 -5.26 3.24
C HIS A 304 2.31 -4.23 2.57
N THR A 305 2.54 -3.11 3.23
CA THR A 305 3.43 -2.06 2.73
C THR A 305 4.14 -1.38 3.89
N ASP A 306 5.44 -1.15 3.74
CA ASP A 306 6.23 -0.41 4.74
C ASP A 306 7.39 0.31 4.05
N ILE A 307 7.88 1.35 4.71
CA ILE A 307 8.94 2.23 4.23
C ILE A 307 10.07 2.19 5.23
N TRP A 308 11.23 1.73 4.79
CA TRP A 308 12.47 1.78 5.54
C TRP A 308 13.25 3.03 5.17
N THR A 309 13.85 3.69 6.16
CA THR A 309 14.78 4.81 5.96
C THR A 309 16.10 4.53 6.67
N GLY A 310 17.21 4.80 5.97
CA GLY A 310 18.56 4.66 6.49
C GLY A 310 19.60 5.15 5.48
N ASN A 311 20.88 4.84 5.75
CA ASN A 311 21.97 5.26 4.89
C ASN A 311 21.97 4.49 3.56
N ALA A 312 22.40 5.14 2.49
CA ALA A 312 22.55 4.53 1.18
C ALA A 312 23.53 3.34 1.21
N ALA A 313 24.67 3.49 1.90
CA ALA A 313 25.65 2.41 2.08
C ALA A 313 25.06 1.19 2.82
N ASP A 314 24.17 1.42 3.80
CA ASP A 314 23.47 0.33 4.48
C ASP A 314 22.51 -0.37 3.50
N LEU A 315 21.78 0.40 2.68
CA LEU A 315 20.83 -0.14 1.70
C LEU A 315 21.53 -0.97 0.61
N ALA A 316 22.73 -0.57 0.16
CA ALA A 316 23.55 -1.34 -0.76
C ALA A 316 23.77 -2.78 -0.26
N GLN A 317 23.86 -2.96 1.06
CA GLN A 317 24.03 -4.26 1.71
C GLN A 317 22.72 -4.98 2.06
N ARG A 318 21.54 -4.47 1.65
CA ARG A 318 20.21 -5.07 1.89
C ARG A 318 19.62 -5.67 0.60
N GLY A 319 20.45 -6.34 -0.19
CA GLY A 319 20.13 -6.87 -1.53
C GLY A 319 19.33 -8.17 -1.56
N ALA A 320 18.66 -8.57 -0.49
CA ALA A 320 17.85 -9.79 -0.48
C ALA A 320 16.56 -9.59 0.32
N LEU A 321 15.47 -10.19 -0.17
CA LEU A 321 14.14 -10.14 0.45
C LEU A 321 13.51 -11.53 0.42
N ALA A 322 12.86 -11.92 1.51
CA ALA A 322 12.15 -13.19 1.61
C ALA A 322 10.63 -12.98 1.64
N VAL A 323 9.88 -13.82 0.95
CA VAL A 323 8.43 -13.96 1.08
C VAL A 323 8.15 -15.35 1.66
N PHE A 324 7.41 -15.41 2.75
CA PHE A 324 7.12 -16.67 3.45
C PHE A 324 5.68 -16.71 3.97
N PRO A 325 5.07 -17.90 4.03
CA PRO A 325 3.73 -18.08 4.54
C PRO A 325 3.71 -18.08 6.09
N VAL A 326 2.59 -17.63 6.65
CA VAL A 326 2.24 -17.72 8.06
C VAL A 326 0.91 -18.45 8.22
N THR A 327 0.62 -18.90 9.44
CA THR A 327 -0.53 -19.79 9.70
C THR A 327 -1.86 -19.24 9.17
N GLY A 328 -2.73 -20.16 8.76
CA GLY A 328 -4.02 -19.89 8.16
C GLY A 328 -4.83 -21.17 7.98
N TRP A 329 -6.06 -21.05 7.48
CA TRP A 329 -6.95 -22.21 7.41
C TRP A 329 -6.49 -23.29 6.41
N TRP A 330 -5.67 -22.94 5.41
CA TRP A 330 -5.04 -23.94 4.54
C TRP A 330 -4.17 -24.91 5.35
N LYS A 331 -3.38 -24.39 6.30
CA LYS A 331 -2.54 -25.18 7.20
C LYS A 331 -3.34 -25.93 8.27
N GLU A 332 -4.29 -25.23 8.91
CA GLU A 332 -5.05 -25.76 10.05
C GLU A 332 -6.15 -26.76 9.65
N ASN A 333 -6.50 -26.84 8.35
CA ASN A 333 -7.47 -27.79 7.83
C ASN A 333 -6.91 -28.61 6.66
N PRO A 334 -6.09 -29.63 6.94
CA PRO A 334 -5.47 -30.47 5.89
C PRO A 334 -6.47 -31.08 4.90
N THR A 335 -7.70 -31.36 5.33
CA THR A 335 -8.75 -31.93 4.44
C THR A 335 -9.25 -30.96 3.37
N ARG A 336 -9.00 -29.67 3.54
CA ARG A 336 -9.39 -28.61 2.60
C ARG A 336 -8.19 -27.77 2.16
N ASP A 337 -6.98 -28.18 2.48
CA ASP A 337 -5.77 -27.50 2.09
C ASP A 337 -5.71 -27.40 0.56
N ARG A 338 -5.35 -26.21 0.07
CA ARG A 338 -5.18 -25.92 -1.36
C ARG A 338 -3.77 -25.45 -1.70
N SER A 339 -2.81 -25.69 -0.80
CA SER A 339 -1.41 -25.30 -0.99
C SER A 339 -0.81 -25.86 -2.28
N ASP A 340 -1.23 -27.05 -2.72
CA ASP A 340 -0.76 -27.66 -3.97
C ASP A 340 -1.23 -26.91 -5.24
N ASN A 341 -2.30 -26.11 -5.17
CA ASN A 341 -2.72 -25.26 -6.28
C ASN A 341 -1.81 -24.03 -6.45
N GLY A 342 -1.01 -23.72 -5.44
CA GLY A 342 -0.22 -22.51 -5.37
C GLY A 342 -1.03 -21.26 -5.06
N ALA A 343 -0.38 -20.28 -4.45
CA ALA A 343 -0.90 -18.95 -4.14
C ALA A 343 -0.12 -17.89 -4.91
N ARG A 344 -0.83 -17.07 -5.68
CA ARG A 344 -0.23 -15.94 -6.40
C ARG A 344 0.09 -14.81 -5.44
N TYR A 345 1.23 -14.18 -5.63
CA TYR A 345 1.54 -12.90 -5.02
C TYR A 345 2.27 -12.00 -6.00
N ALA A 346 2.25 -10.71 -5.69
CA ALA A 346 3.07 -9.70 -6.33
C ALA A 346 3.87 -8.96 -5.26
N LEU A 347 5.12 -8.66 -5.58
CA LEU A 347 6.05 -7.91 -4.75
C LEU A 347 6.55 -6.72 -5.58
N VAL A 348 6.32 -5.52 -5.04
CA VAL A 348 6.82 -4.27 -5.61
C VAL A 348 7.82 -3.68 -4.62
N VAL A 349 9.03 -3.41 -5.09
CA VAL A 349 10.10 -2.83 -4.28
C VAL A 349 10.64 -1.60 -4.98
N SER A 350 10.77 -0.49 -4.27
CA SER A 350 11.42 0.70 -4.82
C SER A 350 12.45 1.30 -3.89
N ILE A 351 13.43 1.94 -4.51
CA ILE A 351 14.42 2.79 -3.84
C ILE A 351 14.20 4.22 -4.30
N GLN A 352 14.18 5.15 -3.34
CA GLN A 352 14.13 6.58 -3.60
C GLN A 352 15.32 7.26 -2.94
N THR A 353 16.06 8.03 -3.73
CA THR A 353 17.12 8.93 -3.25
C THR A 353 16.58 10.36 -3.13
N PRO A 354 17.16 11.20 -2.26
CA PRO A 354 16.80 12.62 -2.20
C PRO A 354 17.50 13.45 -3.30
N ARG A 355 18.33 12.82 -4.12
CA ARG A 355 19.18 13.46 -5.14
C ARG A 355 18.66 13.08 -6.52
N GLU A 356 18.05 14.04 -7.20
CA GLU A 356 17.49 13.86 -8.55
C GLU A 356 18.59 13.72 -9.63
N ASP A 357 19.84 14.07 -9.32
CA ASP A 357 21.00 14.00 -10.22
C ASP A 357 21.67 12.61 -10.26
N VAL A 358 21.15 11.64 -9.49
CA VAL A 358 21.76 10.31 -9.36
C VAL A 358 20.88 9.27 -10.05
N ASP A 359 21.37 8.77 -11.19
CA ASP A 359 20.70 7.70 -11.94
C ASP A 359 20.92 6.35 -11.24
N ILE A 360 19.89 5.88 -10.54
CA ILE A 360 19.87 4.56 -9.91
C ILE A 360 19.17 3.51 -10.79
N TRP A 361 18.57 3.92 -11.90
CA TRP A 361 17.75 3.06 -12.74
C TRP A 361 18.59 2.38 -13.83
N SER A 362 19.38 3.13 -14.60
CA SER A 362 20.10 2.59 -15.77
C SER A 362 21.03 1.41 -15.46
N PRO A 363 21.83 1.42 -14.36
CA PRO A 363 22.70 0.28 -14.05
C PRO A 363 21.90 -1.00 -13.79
N VAL A 364 20.73 -0.87 -13.17
CA VAL A 364 19.87 -2.01 -12.87
C VAL A 364 19.17 -2.50 -14.13
N ALA A 365 18.62 -1.59 -14.95
CA ALA A 365 18.01 -1.93 -16.23
C ALA A 365 18.96 -2.74 -17.13
N GLN A 366 20.24 -2.34 -17.16
CA GLN A 366 21.29 -3.08 -17.86
C GLN A 366 21.52 -4.48 -17.26
N GLN A 367 21.58 -4.59 -15.93
CA GLN A 367 21.79 -5.88 -15.24
C GLN A 367 20.67 -6.89 -15.51
N ILE A 368 19.41 -6.42 -15.60
CA ILE A 368 18.24 -7.29 -15.83
C ILE A 368 17.85 -7.40 -17.32
N GLY A 369 18.63 -6.81 -18.23
CA GLY A 369 18.42 -6.92 -19.67
C GLY A 369 17.18 -6.17 -20.20
N VAL A 370 16.75 -5.11 -19.53
CA VAL A 370 15.69 -4.23 -20.03
C VAL A 370 16.26 -3.34 -21.14
N PRO A 371 15.67 -3.31 -22.34
CA PRO A 371 16.10 -2.40 -23.40
C PRO A 371 15.99 -0.95 -22.91
N THR A 372 17.11 -0.23 -22.88
CA THR A 372 17.11 1.20 -22.62
C THR A 372 16.76 1.93 -23.92
N GLU A 373 15.57 2.56 -23.96
CA GLU A 373 15.23 3.46 -25.06
C GLU A 373 16.12 4.71 -24.96
N ILE A 374 17.14 4.78 -25.82
CA ILE A 374 17.95 5.99 -25.99
C ILE A 374 17.07 7.01 -26.69
N THR A 375 16.59 8.01 -25.97
CA THR A 375 15.95 9.17 -26.59
C THR A 375 17.08 10.01 -27.23
N ILE A 376 17.18 9.98 -28.56
CA ILE A 376 18.13 10.77 -29.36
C ILE A 376 17.64 12.21 -29.46
#